data_AF-A0A919ALF7-F1
#
_entry.id   AF-A0A919ALF7-F1
#
_cell.length_a   1.000
_cell.length_b   1.000
_cell.length_c   1.000
_cell.angle_alpha   90.00
_cell.angle_beta   90.00
_cell.angle_gamma   90.00
#
_symmetry.space_group_name_H-M   'P 1'
#
loop_
_entity.id
_entity.type
_entity.pdbx_description
1 polymer ?
#
loop_
_entity_poly.entity_id
_entity_poly.type
_entity_poly.pdbx_seq_one_letter_code
_entity_poly.pdbx_strand_id
1 'polypeptide(L)' 'MVTGGPRERLADVTAAAVAVAVESAQAGRYSGEVGRTLAAVVGEVGARIADDAEVRGFALGWQEAVAARSVPRAAEPR' A
#
# COMPACT_ATOMS: atom_id res chain seq x y z
N MET A 1 13.75 5.99 1.38
CA MET A 1 13.39 4.83 0.54
C MET A 1 12.41 4.01 1.37
N VAL A 2 11.13 3.96 0.98
CA VAL A 2 10.10 3.25 1.75
C VAL A 2 10.22 1.76 1.40
N THR A 3 10.74 0.94 2.30
CA THR A 3 11.14 -0.46 2.01
C THR A 3 10.21 -1.52 2.62
N GLY A 4 8.99 -1.15 3.04
CA GLY A 4 8.00 -2.08 3.62
C GLY A 4 6.89 -2.49 2.66
N GLY A 5 6.08 -3.47 3.07
CA GLY A 5 4.85 -3.89 2.40
C GLY A 5 3.75 -2.81 2.46
N PRO A 6 2.58 -3.03 1.82
CA PRO A 6 1.53 -2.01 1.68
C PRO A 6 1.16 -1.31 2.99
N ARG A 7 1.06 -2.08 4.08
CA ARG A 7 0.75 -1.54 5.41
C ARG A 7 1.84 -0.61 5.95
N GLU A 8 3.11 -1.02 5.88
CA GLU A 8 4.21 -0.15 6.31
C GLU A 8 4.29 1.12 5.47
N ARG A 9 4.11 1.00 4.14
CA ARG A 9 4.10 2.17 3.24
C ARG A 9 3.02 3.18 3.63
N LEU A 10 1.82 2.72 3.96
CA LEU A 10 0.73 3.59 4.41
C LEU A 10 1.02 4.21 5.79
N ALA A 11 1.60 3.43 6.70
CA ALA A 11 2.00 3.93 8.02
C ALA A 11 3.05 5.05 7.90
N ASP A 12 4.05 4.89 7.02
CA ASP A 12 5.10 5.88 6.78
C ASP A 12 4.53 7.20 6.22
N VAL A 13 3.61 7.11 5.27
CA VAL A 13 2.93 8.29 4.69
C VAL A 13 2.07 9.00 5.74
N THR A 14 1.35 8.23 6.56
CA THR A 14 0.54 8.78 7.66
C THR A 14 1.43 9.49 8.68
N ALA A 15 2.54 8.86 9.08
CA ALA A 15 3.50 9.46 10.00
C ALA A 15 4.11 10.76 9.44
N ALA A 16 4.46 10.78 8.15
CA ALA A 16 4.94 11.98 7.49
C ALA A 16 3.89 13.11 7.47
N ALA A 17 2.63 12.79 7.16
CA ALA A 17 1.54 13.77 7.18
C ALA A 17 1.31 14.35 8.59
N VAL A 18 1.37 13.51 9.63
CA VAL A 18 1.27 13.96 11.03
C VAL A 18 2.45 14.86 11.40
N ALA A 19 3.67 14.51 11.01
CA ALA A 19 4.84 15.36 11.25
C ALA A 19 4.67 16.75 10.61
N VAL A 20 4.20 16.82 9.36
CA VAL A 20 3.91 18.09 8.68
C VAL A 20 2.80 18.88 9.38
N ALA A 21 1.75 18.22 9.86
CA ALA A 21 0.69 18.87 10.63
C ALA A 21 1.24 19.49 11.92
N VAL A 22 2.06 18.75 12.66
CA VAL A 22 2.71 19.20 13.90
C VAL A 22 3.63 20.39 13.66
N GLU A 23 4.50 20.31 12.64
CA GLU A 23 5.39 21.42 12.26
C GLU A 23 4.60 22.65 11.82
N SER A 24 3.52 22.46 11.06
CA SER A 24 2.64 23.56 10.66
C SER A 24 1.94 24.20 11.86
N ALA A 25 1.56 23.39 12.86
CA ALA A 25 0.90 23.90 14.07
C ALA A 25 1.88 24.69 14.94
N GLN A 26 3.10 24.19 15.13
CA GLN A 26 4.16 24.90 15.84
C GLN A 26 4.52 26.23 15.17
N ALA A 27 4.47 26.29 13.84
CA ALA A 27 4.69 27.51 13.08
C ALA A 27 3.45 28.45 13.00
N GLY A 28 2.33 28.11 13.65
CA GLY A 28 1.09 28.89 13.58
C GLY A 28 0.41 28.89 12.20
N ARG A 29 0.77 27.95 11.33
CA ARG A 29 0.26 27.81 9.95
C ARG A 29 -0.76 26.69 9.77
N TYR A 30 -0.98 25.87 10.81
CA TYR A 30 -1.98 24.81 10.71
C TYR A 30 -3.38 25.41 10.65
N SER A 31 -4.13 25.01 9.62
CA SER A 31 -5.50 25.43 9.38
C SER A 31 -6.36 24.22 9.02
N GLY A 32 -7.68 24.39 9.03
CA GLY A 32 -8.59 23.34 8.56
C GLY A 32 -8.38 22.98 7.08
N GLU A 33 -7.85 23.89 6.27
CA GLU A 33 -7.45 23.61 4.89
C GLU A 33 -6.21 22.72 4.83
N VAL A 34 -5.18 23.04 5.61
CA VAL A 34 -3.97 22.19 5.73
C VAL A 34 -4.34 20.79 6.18
N GLY A 35 -5.21 20.67 7.20
CA GLY A 35 -5.70 19.37 7.67
C GLY A 35 -6.44 18.57 6.59
N ARG A 36 -7.35 19.21 5.84
CA ARG A 36 -8.06 18.56 4.73
C ARG A 36 -7.12 18.14 3.61
N THR A 37 -6.14 18.97 3.26
CA THR A 37 -5.15 18.64 2.23
C THR A 37 -4.30 17.44 2.64
N LEU A 38 -3.79 17.41 3.87
CA LEU A 38 -3.03 16.27 4.38
C LEU A 38 -3.87 14.98 4.39
N ALA A 39 -5.13 15.07 4.81
CA ALA A 39 -6.05 13.93 4.78
C ALA A 39 -6.30 13.43 3.34
N ALA A 40 -6.48 14.33 2.38
CA ALA A 40 -6.64 13.98 0.97
C ALA A 40 -5.39 13.29 0.40
N VAL A 41 -4.19 13.78 0.74
CA VAL A 41 -2.93 13.14 0.32
C VAL A 41 -2.80 11.73 0.89
N VAL A 42 -3.06 11.55 2.19
CA VAL A 42 -3.01 10.23 2.83
C VAL A 42 -4.02 9.28 2.20
N GLY A 43 -5.25 9.75 1.95
CA GLY A 43 -6.30 8.96 1.30
C GLY A 43 -5.94 8.52 -0.11
N GLU A 44 -5.48 9.45 -0.95
CA GLU A 44 -5.10 9.17 -2.34
C GLU A 44 -3.91 8.21 -2.43
N VAL A 45 -2.87 8.43 -1.60
CA VAL A 45 -1.71 7.53 -1.58
C VAL A 45 -2.12 6.15 -1.03
N GLY A 46 -3.00 6.11 -0.03
CA GLY A 46 -3.57 4.86 0.49
C GLY A 46 -4.30 4.06 -0.58
N ALA A 47 -5.14 4.71 -1.40
CA ALA A 47 -5.84 4.07 -2.52
C ALA A 47 -4.85 3.45 -3.52
N ARG A 48 -3.82 4.20 -3.94
CA ARG A 48 -2.79 3.69 -4.86
C ARG A 48 -2.01 2.51 -4.30
N ILE A 49 -1.71 2.54 -3.01
CA ILE A 49 -1.02 1.43 -2.33
C ILE A 49 -1.90 0.17 -2.30
N ALA A 50 -3.22 0.32 -2.12
CA ALA A 50 -4.17 -0.77 -2.15
C ALA A 50 -4.28 -1.36 -3.56
N ASP A 51 -4.47 -0.52 -4.58
CA ASP A 51 -4.54 -0.94 -5.99
C ASP A 51 -3.26 -1.71 -6.40
N ASP A 52 -2.08 -1.19 -6.05
CA ASP A 52 -0.81 -1.86 -6.28
C ASP A 52 -0.74 -3.25 -5.62
N ALA A 53 -1.27 -3.37 -4.40
CA ALA A 53 -1.28 -4.62 -3.66
C ALA A 53 -2.24 -5.63 -4.29
N GLU A 54 -3.42 -5.18 -4.75
CA GLU A 54 -4.40 -6.01 -5.46
C GLU A 54 -3.85 -6.54 -6.77
N VAL A 55 -3.24 -5.68 -7.60
CA VAL A 55 -2.62 -6.08 -8.89
C VAL A 55 -1.50 -7.09 -8.66
N ARG A 56 -0.65 -6.89 -7.64
CA ARG A 56 0.40 -7.84 -7.29
C ARG A 56 -0.18 -9.17 -6.79
N GLY A 57 -1.21 -9.12 -5.96
CA GLY A 57 -1.90 -10.31 -5.47
C GLY A 57 -2.52 -11.12 -6.61
N PHE A 58 -3.15 -10.45 -7.57
CA PHE A 58 -3.68 -11.08 -8.78
C PHE A 58 -2.58 -11.75 -9.61
N ALA A 59 -1.47 -11.04 -9.88
CA ALA A 59 -0.37 -11.57 -10.67
C ALA A 59 0.27 -12.82 -10.01
N LEU A 60 0.49 -12.78 -8.70
CA LEU A 60 1.02 -13.91 -7.94
C LEU A 60 0.05 -15.10 -7.96
N GLY A 61 -1.23 -14.87 -7.68
CA GLY A 61 -2.25 -15.94 -7.72
C GLY A 61 -2.41 -16.56 -9.11
N TRP A 62 -2.29 -15.76 -10.17
CA TRP A 62 -2.26 -16.28 -11.55
C TRP A 62 -1.04 -17.15 -11.80
N GLN A 63 0.15 -16.71 -11.38
CA GLN A 63 1.39 -17.49 -11.51
C GLN A 63 1.28 -18.83 -10.77
N GLU A 64 0.73 -18.83 -9.55
CA GLU A 64 0.47 -20.04 -8.76
C GLU A 64 -0.51 -20.99 -9.48
N ALA A 65 -1.59 -20.45 -10.06
CA ALA A 65 -2.57 -21.25 -10.79
C ALA A 65 -1.99 -21.89 -12.08
N VAL A 66 -1.15 -21.14 -12.81
CA VAL A 66 -0.43 -21.66 -13.98
C VAL A 66 0.56 -22.74 -13.56
N ALA A 67 1.34 -22.51 -12.50
CA ALA A 67 2.28 -23.49 -11.96
C ALA A 67 1.57 -24.79 -11.55
N ALA A 68 0.42 -24.69 -10.88
CA ALA A 68 -0.37 -25.85 -10.47
C ALA A 68 -0.91 -26.67 -11.65
N ARG A 69 -1.27 -26.03 -12.78
CA ARG A 69 -1.65 -26.74 -14.02
C ARG A 69 -0.49 -27.41 -14.73
N SER A 70 0.73 -26.94 -14.48
CA SER A 70 1.96 -27.44 -15.12
C SER A 70 2.52 -28.69 -14.43
N VAL A 71 2.02 -29.03 -13.23
CA VAL A 71 2.42 -30.25 -12.52
C VAL A 71 1.80 -31.46 -13.22
N PRO A 72 2.59 -32.37 -13.82
CA PRO A 72 2.06 -33.61 -14.37
C PRO A 72 1.46 -34.43 -13.23
N ARG A 73 0.24 -34.96 -13.41
CA ARG A 73 -0.32 -35.96 -12.51
C ARG A 73 0.67 -37.13 -12.47
N ALA A 74 1.40 -37.28 -11.37
CA ALA A 74 2.32 -38.38 -11.18
C ALA A 74 1.56 -39.68 -11.45
N ALA A 75 2.10 -40.51 -12.35
CA ALA A 75 1.49 -41.76 -12.77
C ALA A 75 1.18 -42.62 -11.54
N GLU A 76 -0.10 -42.96 -11.36
CA GLU A 76 -0.52 -43.95 -10.37
C GLU A 76 0.16 -45.29 -10.72
N PRO A 77 0.91 -45.91 -9.77
CA PRO A 77 1.47 -47.22 -10.00
C PRO A 77 0.33 -48.25 -10.03
N ARG A 78 0.27 -49.02 -11.13
CA ARG A 78 -0.61 -50.18 -11.29
C ARG A 78 -0.18 -51.34 -10.40
#